data_AF-A0A1G9VN58-F1
#
_entry.id   AF-A0A1G9VN58-F1
#
_cell.length_a   1.000
_cell.length_b   1.000
_cell.length_c   1.000
_cell.angle_alpha   90.00
_cell.angle_beta   90.00
_cell.angle_gamma   90.00
#
_symmetry.space_group_name_H-M   'P 1'
#
loop_
_entity.id
_entity.type
_entity.pdbx_description
1 polymer ?
#
loop_
_entity_poly.entity_id
_entity_poly.type
_entity_poly.pdbx_seq_one_letter_code
_entity_poly.pdbx_strand_id
1 'polypeptide(L)' 'MVRPLDSLIEKPVIVYTSLVAYRGILKEVTEDAIMLRGATGWHQIPMDRIKDIRSG' A
#
# COMPACT_ATOMS: atom_id res chain seq x y z
N MET A 1 -18.99 -7.07 -0.36
CA MET A 1 -17.87 -7.90 0.13
C MET A 1 -16.73 -6.94 0.45
N VAL A 2 -16.21 -6.93 1.68
CA VAL A 2 -15.08 -6.05 2.05
C VAL A 2 -13.80 -6.72 1.56
N ARG A 3 -13.01 -6.04 0.71
CA ARG A 3 -11.71 -6.61 0.31
C ARG A 3 -10.79 -6.55 1.53
N PRO A 4 -9.98 -7.60 1.81
CA PRO A 4 -9.08 -7.60 2.97
C PRO A 4 -8.16 -6.37 3.03
N LEU A 5 -7.77 -5.85 1.86
CA LEU A 5 -6.95 -4.64 1.71
C LEU A 5 -7.65 -3.36 2.16
N ASP A 6 -8.97 -3.25 1.98
CA ASP A 6 -9.73 -2.07 2.40
C ASP A 6 -9.69 -1.90 3.92
N SER A 7 -9.54 -3.01 4.66
CA SER A 7 -9.38 -2.99 6.13
C SER A 7 -8.04 -2.39 6.61
N LEU A 8 -7.10 -2.19 5.68
CA LEU A 8 -5.79 -1.58 5.93
C LEU A 8 -5.77 -0.08 5.61
N ILE A 9 -6.85 0.47 5.02
CA ILE A 9 -6.95 1.91 4.76
C ILE A 9 -6.85 2.68 6.07
N GLU A 10 -6.15 3.81 6.03
CA GLU A 10 -5.75 4.67 7.15
C GLU A 10 -4.81 4.02 8.18
N LYS A 11 -4.28 2.82 7.91
CA LYS A 11 -3.32 2.15 8.79
C LYS A 11 -1.88 2.25 8.29
N PRO A 12 -0.88 2.24 9.19
CA PRO A 12 0.51 2.09 8.81
C PRO A 12 0.72 0.69 8.22
N VAL A 13 1.31 0.65 7.03
CA VAL A 13 1.62 -0.58 6.31
C VAL A 13 3.05 -0.55 5.75
N ILE A 14 3.56 -1.74 5.47
CA ILE A 14 4.76 -1.96 4.68
C ILE A 14 4.34 -2.70 3.41
N VAL A 15 4.61 -2.08 2.26
CA VAL A 15 4.33 -2.61 0.93
C VAL A 15 5.63 -3.15 0.35
N TYR A 16 5.68 -4.44 0.10
CA TYR A 16 6.83 -5.11 -0.48
C TYR A 16 6.68 -5.21 -1.99
N THR A 17 7.64 -4.67 -2.74
CA THR A 17 7.75 -4.86 -4.18
C THR A 17 8.94 -5.76 -4.52
N SER A 18 9.15 -6.06 -5.81
CA SER A 18 10.33 -6.80 -6.27
C SER A 18 11.66 -6.12 -5.97
N LEU A 19 11.68 -4.78 -5.88
CA LEU A 19 12.92 -4.01 -5.80
C LEU A 19 13.13 -3.38 -4.43
N VAL A 20 12.07 -2.84 -3.83
CA VAL A 20 12.13 -2.06 -2.59
C VAL A 20 10.87 -2.26 -1.74
N ALA A 21 10.98 -1.96 -0.45
CA ALA A 21 9.83 -1.88 0.45
C ALA A 21 9.46 -0.42 0.72
N TYR A 22 8.18 -0.10 0.64
CA TYR A 22 7.65 1.22 0.97
C TYR A 22 6.94 1.16 2.31
N ARG A 23 7.22 2.11 3.20
CA ARG A 23 6.55 2.24 4.50
C ARG A 23 5.75 3.54 4.53
N GLY A 24 4.50 3.45 4.96
CA GLY A 24 3.63 4.61 5.06
C GLY A 24 2.22 4.27 5.52
N ILE A 25 1.33 5.26 5.48
CA ILE A 25 -0.10 5.07 5.76
C ILE A 25 -0.80 4.74 4.46
N LEU A 26 -1.52 3.61 4.40
CA LEU A 26 -2.35 3.28 3.24
C LEU A 26 -3.54 4.23 3.20
N LYS A 27 -3.74 4.93 2.08
CA LYS A 27 -4.79 5.95 1.96
C LYS A 27 -5.90 5.53 1.02
N GLU A 28 -5.55 4.84 -0.05
CA GLU A 28 -6.50 4.40 -1.05
C GLU A 28 -6.02 3.10 -1.70
N VAL A 29 -6.99 2.29 -2.08
CA VAL A 29 -6.79 1.06 -2.83
C VAL A 29 -7.73 1.12 -4.03
N THR A 30 -7.15 1.14 -5.24
CA THR A 30 -7.90 1.00 -6.49
C THR A 30 -7.65 -0.40 -7.07
N GLU A 31 -8.26 -0.71 -8.21
CA GLU A 31 -8.02 -1.99 -8.87
C GLU A 31 -6.61 -2.08 -9.47
N ASP A 32 -6.04 -0.95 -9.88
CA ASP A 32 -4.75 -0.90 -10.57
C ASP A 32 -3.58 -0.54 -9.66
N ALA A 33 -3.82 0.16 -8.55
CA ALA A 33 -2.76 0.68 -7.69
C ALA A 33 -3.22 0.92 -6.25
N ILE A 34 -2.25 1.17 -5.38
CA ILE A 34 -2.49 1.71 -4.04
C ILE A 34 -1.85 3.09 -3.90
N MET A 35 -2.46 3.91 -3.04
CA MET A 35 -1.89 5.18 -2.57
C MET A 35 -1.35 5.02 -1.16
N LEU A 36 -0.06 5.26 -1.02
CA LEU A 36 0.64 5.21 0.25
C LEU A 36 1.17 6.60 0.60
N ARG A 37 0.83 7.11 1.78
CA ARG A 37 1.44 8.33 2.33
C ARG A 37 2.69 7.95 3.11
N GLY A 38 3.86 8.10 2.47
CA GLY A 38 5.16 7.94 3.10
C GLY A 38 5.55 9.16 3.93
N ALA A 39 6.72 9.09 4.59
CA ALA A 39 7.24 10.18 5.40
C ALA A 39 7.58 11.44 4.58
N THR A 40 8.06 11.26 3.35
CA THR A 40 8.54 12.33 2.47
C THR A 40 7.54 12.72 1.38
N GLY A 41 6.46 11.97 1.19
CA GLY A 41 5.54 12.22 0.09
C GLY A 41 4.47 11.16 -0.13
N TRP A 42 3.76 11.30 -1.25
CA TRP A 42 2.80 10.32 -1.73
C TRP A 42 3.49 9.33 -2.67
N HIS A 43 3.12 8.06 -2.54
CA HIS A 43 3.58 6.99 -3.42
C HIS A 43 2.37 6.29 -4.02
N GLN A 44 2.31 6.28 -5.35
CA GLN A 44 1.41 5.43 -6.10
C GLN A 44 2.17 4.15 -6.46
N ILE A 45 1.69 3.00 -5.99
CA ILE A 45 2.33 1.71 -6.24
C ILE A 45 1.36 0.83 -7.05
N PRO A 46 1.69 0.50 -8.30
CA PRO A 46 0.90 -0.41 -9.12
C PRO A 46 0.74 -1.79 -8.49
N MET A 47 -0.47 -2.36 -8.55
CA MET A 47 -0.79 -3.66 -7.95
C MET A 47 0.05 -4.81 -8.51
N ASP A 48 0.38 -4.77 -9.81
CA ASP A 48 1.23 -5.75 -10.50
C ASP A 48 2.67 -5.81 -9.94
N ARG A 49 3.12 -4.74 -9.27
CA ARG A 49 4.44 -4.64 -8.64
C ARG A 49 4.43 -5.05 -7.17
N ILE A 50 3.26 -5.22 -6.57
CA ILE A 50 3.12 -5.55 -5.15
C ILE A 50 3.20 -7.06 -4.98
N LYS A 51 4.12 -7.49 -4.12
CA LYS A 51 4.26 -8.88 -3.71
C LYS A 51 3.48 -9.19 -2.44
N ASP A 52 3.54 -8.28 -1.47
CA ASP A 52 2.93 -8.46 -0.15
C ASP A 52 2.65 -7.09 0.50
N ILE A 53 1.63 -7.03 1.35
CA ILE A 53 1.30 -5.84 2.15
C ILE A 53 1.07 -6.31 3.59
N ARG A 54 1.82 -5.74 4.53
CA ARG A 54 1.71 -6.07 5.95
C ARG A 54 1.33 -4.84 6.76
N SER A 55 0.44 -5.02 7.73
CA SER A 55 0.22 -4.03 8.78
C SER A 55 1.50 -3.91 9.62
N GLY A 56 1.96 -2.67 9.81
CA GLY A 56 3.12 -2.36 10.65
C GLY A 56 2.81 -2.32 12.13
#